data_AF-T0JA87-F1
#
_entry.id   AF-T0JA87-F1
#
_cell.length_a   1.000
_cell.length_b   1.000
_cell.length_c   1.000
_cell.angle_alpha   90.00
_cell.angle_beta   90.00
_cell.angle_gamma   90.00
#
_symmetry.space_group_name_H-M   'P 1'
#
loop_
_entity.id
_entity.type
_entity.pdbx_description
1 polymer ?
#
loop_
_entity_poly.entity_id
_entity_poly.type
_entity_poly.pdbx_seq_one_letter_code
_entity_poly.pdbx_strand_id
1 'polypeptide(L)'
;MHALQRAFIEHDGLQCGYCTPGQICSAIAMAEELRRGDPSYVTLDLAAGPPVVTRAEIRERMSGNLCRCGAHNGIVEAIEDMLVETAA
;
A
#
# COMPACT_ATOMS: atom_id res chain seq x y z
N MET A 1 -4.68 0.51 -18.16
CA MET A 1 -5.02 0.62 -16.73
C MET A 1 -3.81 0.15 -15.94
N HIS A 2 -3.33 0.96 -14.98
CA HIS A 2 -2.21 0.60 -14.12
C HIS A 2 -2.52 -0.69 -13.34
N ALA A 3 -1.52 -1.51 -13.03
CA ALA A 3 -1.71 -2.77 -12.29
C ALA A 3 -2.50 -2.58 -10.99
N LEU A 4 -2.06 -1.61 -10.18
CA LEU A 4 -2.76 -1.23 -8.95
C LEU A 4 -4.24 -0.82 -9.17
N GLN A 5 -4.55 -0.14 -10.28
CA GLN A 5 -5.94 0.23 -10.57
C GLN A 5 -6.80 -1.01 -10.84
N ARG A 6 -6.25 -2.06 -11.48
CA ARG A 6 -6.95 -3.33 -11.67
C ARG A 6 -7.13 -4.05 -10.33
N ALA A 7 -6.07 -4.12 -9.53
CA ALA A 7 -6.13 -4.75 -8.22
C ALA A 7 -7.17 -4.08 -7.29
N PHE A 8 -7.31 -2.76 -7.32
CA PHE A 8 -8.37 -2.07 -6.57
C PHE A 8 -9.79 -2.53 -6.99
N ILE A 9 -10.00 -2.86 -8.26
CA ILE A 9 -11.28 -3.39 -8.75
C ILE A 9 -11.45 -4.84 -8.30
N GLU A 10 -10.41 -5.66 -8.42
CA GLU A 10 -10.44 -7.09 -8.12
C GLU A 10 -10.63 -7.38 -6.62
N HIS A 11 -10.07 -6.54 -5.75
CA HIS A 11 -10.09 -6.71 -4.28
C HIS A 11 -11.10 -5.78 -3.58
N ASP A 12 -12.05 -5.18 -4.31
CA ASP A 12 -13.05 -4.25 -3.75
C ASP A 12 -12.41 -3.12 -2.89
N GLY A 13 -11.28 -2.60 -3.37
CA GLY A 13 -10.45 -1.58 -2.69
C GLY A 13 -11.04 -0.16 -2.74
N LEU A 14 -12.32 -0.01 -3.11
CA LEU A 14 -13.02 1.27 -3.15
C LEU A 14 -14.53 1.11 -2.95
N GLN A 15 -15.20 2.20 -2.59
CA GLN A 15 -16.66 2.29 -2.60
C GLN A 15 -17.09 3.61 -3.26
N CYS A 16 -17.19 4.70 -2.49
CA CYS A 16 -17.61 6.00 -3.03
C CYS A 16 -16.64 6.63 -4.03
N GLY A 17 -15.44 6.07 -4.18
CA GLY A 17 -14.43 6.54 -5.12
C GLY A 17 -13.62 7.75 -4.63
N TYR A 18 -14.10 8.53 -3.65
CA TYR A 18 -13.53 9.84 -3.30
C TYR A 18 -12.06 9.79 -2.86
N CYS A 19 -11.68 8.83 -2.00
CA CYS A 19 -10.28 8.71 -1.54
C CYS A 19 -9.38 7.96 -2.53
N THR A 20 -9.95 7.25 -3.52
CA THR A 20 -9.24 6.28 -4.37
C THR A 20 -8.05 6.89 -5.12
N PRO A 21 -8.12 8.10 -5.71
CA PRO A 21 -6.95 8.69 -6.37
C PRO A 21 -5.78 8.89 -5.39
N GLY A 22 -6.06 9.36 -4.17
CA GLY A 22 -5.05 9.53 -3.13
C GLY A 22 -4.44 8.20 -2.69
N GLN A 23 -5.28 7.18 -2.47
CA GLN A 23 -4.84 5.83 -2.13
C GLN A 23 -3.88 5.25 -3.19
N ILE A 24 -4.22 5.39 -4.47
CA ILE A 24 -3.40 4.87 -5.58
C ILE A 24 -2.06 5.62 -5.66
N CYS A 25 -2.07 6.95 -5.64
CA CYS A 25 -0.85 7.75 -5.72
C CYS A 25 0.09 7.47 -4.54
N SER A 26 -0.45 7.43 -3.32
CA SER A 26 0.35 7.13 -2.13
C SER A 26 0.87 5.71 -2.11
N ALA A 27 0.10 4.71 -2.55
CA ALA A 27 0.56 3.33 -2.62
C ALA A 27 1.74 3.15 -3.61
N ILE A 28 1.71 3.84 -4.75
CA ILE A 28 2.83 3.83 -5.71
C ILE A 28 4.08 4.49 -5.10
N ALA A 29 3.94 5.64 -4.44
CA ALA A 29 5.05 6.29 -3.75
C ALA A 29 5.61 5.44 -2.60
N MET A 30 4.73 4.82 -1.82
CA MET A 30 5.06 3.91 -0.74
C MET A 30 5.85 2.68 -1.22
N ALA A 31 5.48 2.11 -2.38
CA ALA A 31 6.23 1.01 -2.98
C ALA A 31 7.68 1.42 -3.32
N GLU A 32 7.90 2.65 -3.77
CA GLU A 32 9.24 3.18 -4.02
C GLU A 32 10.02 3.40 -2.71
N GLU A 33 9.38 3.90 -1.65
CA GLU A 33 9.99 4.00 -0.31
C GLU A 33 10.46 2.63 0.21
N LEU A 34 9.64 1.59 0.03
CA LEU A 34 10.02 0.22 0.35
C LEU A 34 11.23 -0.25 -0.48
N ARG A 35 11.28 0.05 -1.78
CA ARG A 35 12.42 -0.30 -2.64
C ARG A 35 13.71 0.42 -2.25
N ARG A 36 13.62 1.68 -1.80
CA ARG A 36 14.77 2.42 -1.27
C ARG A 36 15.23 1.91 0.10
N GLY A 37 14.40 1.14 0.79
CA GLY A 37 14.68 0.63 2.13
C GLY A 37 14.38 1.64 3.24
N ASP A 38 13.52 2.62 2.99
CA ASP A 38 13.18 3.65 3.97
C ASP A 38 12.40 3.01 5.13
N PRO A 39 12.75 3.26 6.41
CA PRO A 39 12.01 2.71 7.55
C PRO A 39 10.67 3.45 7.75
N SER A 40 9.74 2.80 8.47
CA SER A 40 8.51 3.43 8.98
C SER A 40 8.46 3.38 10.50
N TYR A 41 7.38 3.87 11.10
CA TYR A 41 7.16 3.80 12.54
C TYR A 41 7.12 2.36 13.08
N VAL A 42 6.72 1.39 12.26
CA VAL A 42 6.60 -0.02 12.69
C VAL A 42 7.84 -0.86 12.36
N THR A 43 8.90 -0.26 11.82
CA THR A 43 10.19 -0.92 11.61
C THR A 43 10.92 -1.09 12.95
N LEU A 44 11.10 -2.34 13.41
CA LEU A 44 11.63 -2.63 14.75
C LEU A 44 13.15 -2.46 14.90
N ASP A 45 13.91 -2.78 13.86
CA ASP A 45 15.37 -2.70 13.87
C ASP A 45 15.86 -1.89 12.67
N LEU A 46 16.28 -0.66 12.94
CA LEU A 46 16.80 0.26 11.93
C LEU A 46 18.22 -0.10 11.46
N ALA A 47 18.92 -0.98 12.19
CA ALA A 47 20.27 -1.44 11.83
C ALA A 47 20.25 -2.75 11.02
N ALA A 48 19.13 -3.47 10.97
CA ALA A 48 18.98 -4.74 10.25
C ALA A 48 18.95 -4.63 8.72
N GLY A 49 18.94 -3.40 8.18
CA GLY A 49 18.82 -3.15 6.75
C GLY A 49 17.38 -2.84 6.31
N PRO A 50 17.04 -3.01 5.02
CA PRO A 50 15.72 -2.67 4.50
C PRO A 50 14.59 -3.40 5.23
N PRO A 51 13.46 -2.74 5.54
CA PRO A 51 12.36 -3.36 6.25
C PRO A 51 11.72 -4.49 5.43
N VAL A 52 11.31 -5.56 6.13
CA VAL A 52 10.51 -6.63 5.53
C VAL A 52 9.13 -6.09 5.19
N VAL A 53 8.68 -6.30 3.96
CA VAL A 53 7.33 -5.91 3.53
C VAL A 53 6.30 -6.77 4.27
N THR A 54 5.52 -6.14 5.16
CA THR A 54 4.45 -6.78 5.92
C THR A 54 3.17 -5.96 5.84
N ARG A 55 2.03 -6.56 6.19
CA ARG A 55 0.76 -5.81 6.33
C ARG A 55 0.84 -4.66 7.32
N ALA A 56 1.65 -4.79 8.37
CA ALA A 56 1.85 -3.72 9.34
C ALA A 56 2.56 -2.53 8.68
N GLU A 57 3.62 -2.77 7.90
CA GLU A 57 4.33 -1.74 7.14
C GLU A 57 3.41 -1.05 6.12
N ILE A 58 2.61 -1.83 5.36
CA ILE A 58 1.68 -1.26 4.38
C ILE A 58 0.64 -0.37 5.09
N ARG A 59 0.04 -0.84 6.18
CA ARG A 59 -0.97 -0.09 6.93
C ARG A 59 -0.42 1.20 7.51
N GLU A 60 0.78 1.14 8.10
CA GLU A 60 1.44 2.31 8.67
C GLU A 60 1.72 3.36 7.60
N ARG A 61 2.32 2.96 6.48
CA ARG A 61 2.67 3.89 5.39
C ARG A 61 1.44 4.44 4.67
N MET A 62 0.34 3.70 4.64
CA MET A 62 -0.92 4.17 4.07
C MET A 62 -1.82 4.93 5.06
N SER A 63 -1.41 5.06 6.33
CA SER A 63 -2.22 5.68 7.40
C SER A 63 -2.60 7.14 7.12
N GLY A 64 -1.81 7.85 6.31
CA GLY A 64 -2.09 9.22 5.86
C GLY A 64 -3.27 9.34 4.89
N ASN A 65 -3.82 8.23 4.37
CA ASN A 65 -4.92 8.22 3.42
C ASN A 65 -6.21 7.69 4.06
N LEU A 66 -7.07 8.61 4.51
CA LEU A 66 -8.31 8.28 5.18
C LEU A 66 -9.38 7.77 4.20
N CYS A 67 -10.06 6.68 4.57
CA CYS A 67 -11.20 6.12 3.83
C CYS A 67 -12.43 6.05 4.73
N ARG A 68 -13.42 6.93 4.51
CA ARG A 68 -14.63 6.93 5.33
C ARG A 68 -15.58 5.76 5.07
N CYS A 69 -15.48 5.18 3.87
CA CYS A 69 -16.20 3.96 3.49
C CYS A 69 -15.70 2.70 4.21
N GLY A 70 -14.48 2.73 4.76
CA GLY A 70 -13.90 1.58 5.46
C GLY A 70 -13.34 0.49 4.54
N ALA A 71 -13.00 0.80 3.28
CA ALA A 71 -12.46 -0.16 2.30
C ALA A 71 -10.99 -0.58 2.57
N HIS A 72 -10.46 -0.33 3.77
CA HIS A 72 -9.03 -0.47 4.07
C HIS A 72 -8.48 -1.89 3.86
N ASN A 73 -9.28 -2.94 4.10
CA ASN A 73 -8.81 -4.31 3.89
C ASN A 73 -8.58 -4.59 2.40
N GLY A 74 -9.55 -4.27 1.53
CA GLY A 74 -9.40 -4.40 0.08
C GLY A 74 -8.30 -3.52 -0.50
N ILE A 75 -8.08 -2.32 0.06
CA ILE A 75 -6.95 -1.44 -0.31
C ILE A 75 -5.61 -2.14 -0.01
N VAL A 76 -5.46 -2.74 1.18
CA VAL A 76 -4.22 -3.46 1.54
C VAL A 76 -4.02 -4.68 0.65
N GLU A 77 -5.08 -5.44 0.36
CA GLU A 77 -5.04 -6.61 -0.53
C GLU A 77 -4.60 -6.23 -1.95
N ALA A 78 -5.14 -5.15 -2.50
CA ALA A 78 -4.75 -4.64 -3.81
C ALA A 78 -3.28 -4.19 -3.87
N ILE A 79 -2.75 -3.63 -2.79
CA ILE A 79 -1.34 -3.23 -2.69
C ILE A 79 -0.43 -4.45 -2.60
N GLU A 80 -0.79 -5.45 -1.79
CA GLU A 80 -0.04 -6.71 -1.67
C GLU A 80 0.08 -7.39 -3.03
N ASP A 81 -1.01 -7.48 -3.77
CA ASP A 81 -1.06 -8.08 -5.12
C ASP A 81 -0.12 -7.36 -6.10
N MET A 82 -0.20 -6.02 -6.14
CA MET A 82 0.69 -5.20 -6.98
C MET A 82 2.17 -5.42 -6.62
N LEU A 83 2.51 -5.49 -5.33
CA LEU A 83 3.89 -5.68 -4.89
C LEU A 83 4.44 -7.06 -5.31
N VAL A 84 3.59 -8.09 -5.36
CA VAL A 84 3.93 -9.42 -5.89
C VAL A 84 4.15 -9.36 -7.41
N GLU A 85 3.25 -8.73 -8.17
CA GLU A 85 3.36 -8.60 -9.63
C GLU A 85 4.64 -7.83 -10.05
N THR A 86 5.06 -6.85 -9.26
CA THR A 86 6.25 -6.03 -9.55
C THR A 86 7.58 -6.71 -9.16
N ALA A 87 7.52 -7.84 -8.47
CA ALA A 87 8.69 -8.64 -8.08
C ALA A 87 8.97 -9.81 -9.05
N ALA A 88 8.00 -10.14 -9.92
CA ALA A 88 8.10 -11.14 -10.98
C ALA A 88 8.67 -10.53 -12.28
#